data_AF-A0A0A9CS54-F1
#
_entry.id   AF-A0A0A9CS54-F1
#
_cell.length_a   1.000
_cell.length_b   1.000
_cell.length_c   1.000
_cell.angle_alpha   90.00
_cell.angle_beta   90.00
_cell.angle_gamma   90.00
#
_symmetry.space_group_name_H-M   'P 1'
#
loop_
_entity.id
_entity.type
_entity.pdbx_description
1 polymer ?
#
loop_
_entity_poly.entity_id
_entity_poly.type
_entity_poly.pdbx_seq_one_letter_code
_entity_poly.pdbx_strand_id
1 'polypeptide(L)'
;MLPSTAGCLFKYFKSLGLNPWLQVLDHIGDAGLKAVASSCAELQELRVFPSIAIAEAKTPVTEEGLVAISSGCRKFNSVLYFCGQMTNAALITIAKNCPRFTSFRLCILEPRSADAVTGQPLDVGFGAIVQSCKGLRRLSISGLLTDSVFLYIGMYAENLEMLSVAFAGDTDNSMIYVLNGCKNLKKLEIRDSPFGDAALLAGMDRYEAIRSLWMSSCNITLGGCKSLAASMPNLNIEVMNEAAASIDEADEDANNTKVDKLYVYRTIAGPRGDAPGFISIL
;
A
#
# COMPACT_ATOMS: atom_id res chain seq x y z
N MET A 1 -14.34 2.41 -41.28
CA MET A 1 -15.13 2.18 -40.06
C MET A 1 -14.94 0.73 -39.63
N LEU A 2 -13.97 0.48 -38.75
CA LEU A 2 -13.83 -0.83 -38.12
C LEU A 2 -14.84 -0.90 -36.96
N PRO A 3 -15.65 -1.97 -36.85
CA PRO A 3 -16.57 -2.13 -35.73
C PRO A 3 -15.77 -2.17 -34.42
N SER A 4 -16.22 -1.43 -33.42
CA SER A 4 -15.49 -1.23 -32.17
C SER A 4 -15.28 -2.56 -31.44
N THR A 5 -14.02 -2.87 -31.15
CA THR A 5 -13.61 -3.98 -30.26
C THR A 5 -14.30 -3.93 -28.89
N ALA A 6 -14.75 -2.74 -28.46
CA ALA A 6 -15.58 -2.53 -27.28
C ALA A 6 -16.93 -3.29 -27.31
N GLY A 7 -17.55 -3.44 -28.49
CA GLY A 7 -18.81 -4.17 -28.65
C GLY A 7 -18.68 -5.69 -28.44
N CYS A 8 -17.51 -6.26 -28.76
CA CYS A 8 -17.22 -7.68 -28.54
C CYS A 8 -16.94 -7.99 -27.05
N LEU A 9 -16.21 -7.12 -26.35
CA LEU A 9 -15.97 -7.24 -24.91
C LEU A 9 -17.27 -7.13 -24.09
N PHE A 10 -18.18 -6.24 -24.49
CA PHE A 10 -19.48 -6.06 -23.82
C PHE A 10 -20.37 -7.32 -23.92
N LYS A 11 -20.43 -7.97 -25.09
CA LYS A 11 -21.15 -9.25 -25.24
C LYS A 11 -20.48 -10.37 -24.46
N TYR A 12 -19.14 -10.41 -24.45
CA TYR A 12 -18.36 -11.38 -23.69
C TYR A 12 -18.65 -11.28 -22.19
N PHE A 13 -18.55 -10.07 -21.60
CA PHE A 13 -18.77 -9.84 -20.18
C PHE A 13 -20.21 -10.10 -19.72
N LYS A 14 -21.20 -9.77 -20.55
CA LYS A 14 -22.62 -10.08 -20.26
C LYS A 14 -22.93 -11.58 -20.44
N SER A 15 -22.28 -12.26 -21.39
CA SER A 15 -22.44 -13.71 -21.61
C SER A 15 -21.79 -14.58 -20.55
N LEU A 16 -20.76 -14.06 -19.87
CA LEU A 16 -20.01 -14.80 -18.85
C LEU A 16 -20.68 -14.82 -17.47
N GLY A 17 -21.78 -14.10 -17.25
CA GLY A 17 -22.41 -14.00 -15.92
C GLY A 17 -21.38 -13.61 -14.86
N LEU A 18 -20.49 -12.67 -15.19
CA LEU A 18 -19.24 -12.43 -14.45
C LEU A 18 -19.52 -12.38 -12.95
N ASN A 19 -18.70 -13.17 -12.25
CA ASN A 19 -18.49 -13.09 -10.82
C ASN A 19 -18.39 -11.61 -10.38
N PRO A 20 -18.62 -11.30 -9.10
CA PRO A 20 -18.55 -9.92 -8.60
C PRO A 20 -17.17 -9.25 -8.73
N TRP A 21 -16.24 -9.77 -9.53
CA TRP A 21 -14.89 -9.29 -9.72
C TRP A 21 -14.45 -9.32 -11.19
N LEU A 22 -13.64 -8.34 -11.60
CA LEU A 22 -13.01 -8.23 -12.93
C LEU A 22 -11.50 -8.02 -12.77
N GLN A 23 -10.70 -8.79 -13.51
CA GLN A 23 -9.25 -8.60 -13.62
C GLN A 23 -8.87 -8.39 -15.08
N VAL A 24 -8.14 -7.31 -15.36
CA VAL A 24 -7.75 -6.90 -16.72
C VAL A 24 -6.36 -6.30 -16.73
N LEU A 25 -5.73 -6.28 -17.91
CA LEU A 25 -4.56 -5.45 -18.17
C LEU A 25 -5.01 -4.02 -18.50
N ASP A 26 -4.10 -3.06 -18.29
CA ASP A 26 -4.31 -1.65 -18.55
C ASP A 26 -4.57 -1.30 -20.02
N HIS A 27 -4.33 -2.22 -20.96
CA HIS A 27 -4.80 -2.10 -22.36
C HIS A 27 -6.31 -1.83 -22.50
N ILE A 28 -7.11 -2.11 -21.46
CA ILE A 28 -8.52 -1.72 -21.39
C ILE A 28 -8.72 -0.20 -21.58
N GLY A 29 -7.79 0.61 -21.08
CA GLY A 29 -7.84 2.07 -21.06
C GLY A 29 -9.06 2.65 -20.34
N ASP A 30 -9.09 3.98 -20.20
CA ASP A 30 -10.24 4.65 -19.57
C ASP A 30 -11.54 4.47 -20.36
N ALA A 31 -11.47 4.39 -21.70
CA ALA A 31 -12.64 4.14 -22.53
C ALA A 31 -13.28 2.77 -22.26
N GLY A 32 -12.46 1.73 -22.07
CA GLY A 32 -12.96 0.40 -21.71
C GLY A 32 -13.52 0.38 -20.29
N LEU A 33 -12.89 1.06 -19.33
CA LEU A 33 -13.39 1.19 -17.96
C LEU A 33 -14.72 1.96 -17.89
N LYS A 34 -14.89 3.03 -18.69
CA LYS A 34 -16.17 3.74 -18.85
C LYS A 34 -17.25 2.82 -19.43
N ALA A 35 -16.92 1.95 -20.38
CA ALA A 35 -17.84 0.95 -20.89
C ALA A 35 -18.21 -0.10 -19.83
N VAL A 36 -17.26 -0.55 -19.00
CA VAL A 36 -17.55 -1.46 -17.87
C VAL A 36 -18.50 -0.78 -16.88
N ALA A 37 -18.23 0.47 -16.51
CA ALA A 37 -19.04 1.24 -15.56
C ALA A 37 -20.51 1.39 -16.00
N SER A 38 -20.78 1.59 -17.29
CA SER A 38 -22.15 1.71 -17.80
C SER A 38 -22.89 0.37 -17.92
N SER A 39 -22.18 -0.75 -17.81
CA SER A 39 -22.67 -2.07 -18.18
C SER A 39 -22.76 -3.04 -16.99
N CYS A 40 -21.89 -2.85 -15.99
CA CYS A 40 -21.64 -3.80 -14.91
C CYS A 40 -21.96 -3.17 -13.54
N ALA A 41 -23.22 -2.79 -13.32
CA ALA A 41 -23.65 -2.13 -12.06
C ALA A 41 -23.39 -2.98 -10.79
N GLU A 42 -23.28 -4.30 -10.96
CA GLU A 42 -23.10 -5.29 -9.88
C GLU A 42 -21.63 -5.62 -9.58
N LEU A 43 -20.67 -5.02 -10.30
CA LEU A 43 -19.24 -5.23 -10.08
C LEU A 43 -18.86 -4.82 -8.64
N GLN A 44 -18.17 -5.70 -7.92
CA GLN A 44 -17.71 -5.47 -6.55
C GLN A 44 -16.20 -5.25 -6.47
N GLU A 45 -15.44 -5.94 -7.33
CA GLU A 45 -14.00 -5.89 -7.34
C GLU A 45 -13.44 -5.63 -8.74
N LEU A 46 -12.45 -4.74 -8.83
CA LEU A 46 -11.71 -4.46 -10.05
C LEU A 46 -10.22 -4.56 -9.76
N ARG A 47 -9.51 -5.29 -10.61
CA ARG A 47 -8.04 -5.25 -10.65
C ARG A 47 -7.57 -4.90 -12.05
N VAL A 48 -6.83 -3.81 -12.17
CA VAL A 48 -6.19 -3.37 -13.42
C VAL A 48 -4.69 -3.49 -13.24
N PHE A 49 -4.04 -4.37 -14.00
CA PHE A 49 -2.61 -4.62 -13.94
C PHE A 49 -1.87 -3.91 -15.08
N PRO A 50 -0.62 -3.47 -14.89
CA PRO A 50 0.16 -2.89 -15.97
C PRO A 50 0.52 -3.98 -16.99
N SER A 51 0.37 -3.70 -18.29
CA SER A 51 0.78 -4.65 -19.34
C SER A 51 2.30 -4.79 -19.43
N ILE A 52 3.01 -3.72 -19.08
CA ILE A 52 4.46 -3.62 -19.14
C ILE A 52 4.91 -3.04 -17.79
N ALA A 53 5.72 -3.79 -17.05
CA ALA A 53 6.15 -3.42 -15.70
C ALA A 53 7.31 -2.41 -15.66
N ILE A 54 7.61 -1.74 -16.78
CA ILE A 54 8.74 -0.82 -16.91
C ILE A 54 8.21 0.61 -16.67
N ALA A 55 8.85 1.37 -15.78
CA ALA A 55 8.41 2.69 -15.32
C ALA A 55 8.19 3.73 -16.44
N GLU A 56 8.83 3.54 -17.59
CA GLU A 56 8.79 4.49 -18.72
C GLU A 56 7.58 4.30 -19.65
N ALA A 57 6.79 3.23 -19.47
CA ALA A 57 5.63 2.94 -20.32
C ALA A 57 4.42 3.80 -19.91
N LYS A 58 3.98 4.70 -20.80
CA LYS A 58 2.71 5.42 -20.64
C LYS A 58 1.55 4.43 -20.68
N THR A 59 0.89 4.25 -19.55
CA THR A 59 -0.34 3.47 -19.46
C THR A 59 -1.54 4.30 -19.93
N PRO A 60 -2.49 3.73 -20.70
CA PRO A 60 -3.70 4.43 -21.15
C PRO A 60 -4.79 4.51 -20.07
N VAL A 61 -4.46 4.12 -18.84
CA VAL A 61 -5.36 4.11 -17.68
C VAL A 61 -4.97 5.24 -16.73
N THR A 62 -5.92 6.14 -16.50
CA THR A 62 -5.76 7.29 -15.61
C THR A 62 -6.78 7.22 -14.47
N GLU A 63 -6.89 8.27 -13.67
CA GLU A 63 -7.96 8.41 -12.68
C GLU A 63 -9.36 8.43 -13.27
N GLU A 64 -9.53 8.84 -14.53
CA GLU A 64 -10.85 8.94 -15.17
C GLU A 64 -11.55 7.58 -15.22
N GLY A 65 -10.82 6.51 -15.54
CA GLY A 65 -11.35 5.16 -15.57
C GLY A 65 -11.87 4.72 -14.20
N LEU A 66 -11.12 4.98 -13.13
CA LEU A 66 -11.52 4.61 -11.78
C LEU A 66 -12.70 5.46 -11.26
N VAL A 67 -12.72 6.75 -11.58
CA VAL A 67 -13.87 7.62 -11.29
C VAL A 67 -15.13 7.12 -11.98
N ALA A 68 -15.03 6.72 -13.26
CA ALA A 68 -16.17 6.15 -14.00
C ALA A 68 -16.69 4.87 -13.32
N ILE A 69 -15.80 3.94 -12.96
CA ILE A 69 -16.17 2.71 -12.24
C ILE A 69 -16.86 3.03 -10.91
N SER A 70 -16.30 3.96 -10.12
CA SER A 70 -16.91 4.36 -8.84
C SER A 70 -18.32 4.92 -9.00
N SER A 71 -18.59 5.59 -10.12
CA SER A 71 -19.88 6.20 -10.41
C SER A 71 -20.91 5.20 -10.96
N GLY A 72 -20.47 4.22 -11.75
CA GLY A 72 -21.35 3.25 -12.42
C GLY A 72 -21.64 1.97 -11.63
N CYS A 73 -20.68 1.51 -10.83
CA CYS A 73 -20.74 0.22 -10.15
C CYS A 73 -21.16 0.37 -8.68
N ARG A 74 -22.46 0.22 -8.39
CA ARG A 74 -23.04 0.53 -7.07
C ARG A 74 -22.61 -0.42 -5.94
N LYS A 75 -22.13 -1.61 -6.28
CA LYS A 75 -21.62 -2.60 -5.31
C LYS A 75 -20.10 -2.61 -5.18
N PHE A 76 -19.42 -1.68 -5.85
CA PHE A 76 -17.96 -1.60 -5.89
C PHE A 76 -17.37 -1.33 -4.51
N ASN A 77 -16.48 -2.21 -4.06
CA ASN A 77 -15.94 -2.19 -2.70
C ASN A 77 -14.51 -2.75 -2.57
N SER A 78 -13.90 -3.18 -3.67
CA SER A 78 -12.51 -3.67 -3.69
C SER A 78 -11.80 -3.23 -4.96
N VAL A 79 -10.61 -2.64 -4.82
CA VAL A 79 -9.82 -2.21 -5.98
C VAL A 79 -8.34 -2.53 -5.82
N LEU A 80 -7.72 -2.95 -6.92
CA LEU A 80 -6.29 -2.86 -7.19
C LEU A 80 -6.09 -2.14 -8.51
N TYR A 81 -5.52 -0.95 -8.48
CA TYR A 81 -5.45 -0.11 -9.67
C TYR A 81 -4.03 0.36 -9.90
N PHE A 82 -3.46 -0.05 -11.03
CA PHE A 82 -2.21 0.50 -11.53
C PHE A 82 -2.52 1.54 -12.61
N CYS A 83 -2.02 2.76 -12.46
CA CYS A 83 -2.32 3.86 -13.39
C CYS A 83 -1.14 4.83 -13.54
N GLY A 84 -1.23 5.67 -14.58
CA GLY A 84 -0.15 6.61 -14.93
C GLY A 84 -0.21 7.92 -14.16
N GLN A 85 -1.40 8.27 -13.63
CA GLN A 85 -1.62 9.51 -12.88
C GLN A 85 -2.82 9.38 -11.95
N MET A 86 -2.90 10.29 -10.98
CA MET A 86 -4.02 10.44 -10.05
C MET A 86 -4.20 11.91 -9.65
N THR A 87 -5.40 12.25 -9.16
CA THR A 87 -5.69 13.55 -8.56
C THR A 87 -6.42 13.40 -7.23
N ASN A 88 -6.27 14.38 -6.34
CA ASN A 88 -7.05 14.49 -5.11
C ASN A 88 -8.55 14.58 -5.41
N ALA A 89 -8.94 15.33 -6.45
CA ALA A 89 -10.33 15.46 -6.86
C ALA A 89 -10.95 14.10 -7.24
N ALA A 90 -10.21 13.26 -7.95
CA ALA A 90 -10.65 11.90 -8.28
C ALA A 90 -10.78 11.03 -7.02
N LEU A 91 -9.76 11.00 -6.15
CA LEU A 91 -9.82 10.23 -4.89
C LEU A 91 -11.00 10.66 -4.00
N ILE A 92 -11.26 11.96 -3.89
CA ILE A 92 -12.41 12.51 -3.15
C ILE A 92 -13.73 12.06 -3.80
N THR A 93 -13.82 12.08 -5.13
CA THR A 93 -15.02 11.63 -5.86
C THR A 93 -15.26 10.15 -5.64
N ILE A 94 -14.21 9.32 -5.73
CA ILE A 94 -14.28 7.87 -5.50
C ILE A 94 -14.71 7.58 -4.06
N ALA A 95 -14.15 8.29 -3.07
CA ALA A 95 -14.53 8.16 -1.65
C ALA A 95 -16.02 8.45 -1.42
N LYS A 96 -16.56 9.50 -2.06
CA LYS A 96 -17.97 9.87 -1.99
C LYS A 96 -18.89 8.84 -2.63
N ASN A 97 -18.49 8.32 -3.79
CA ASN A 97 -19.30 7.37 -4.55
C ASN A 97 -19.33 5.97 -3.93
N CYS A 98 -18.22 5.55 -3.31
CA CYS A 98 -18.05 4.19 -2.82
C CYS A 98 -17.63 4.14 -1.33
N PRO A 99 -18.49 4.59 -0.39
CA PRO A 99 -18.16 4.63 1.05
C PRO A 99 -18.06 3.25 1.72
N ARG A 100 -18.28 2.16 0.97
CA ARG A 100 -18.25 0.77 1.45
C ARG A 100 -16.97 0.03 1.07
N PHE A 101 -15.91 0.72 0.63
CA PHE A 101 -14.64 0.05 0.34
C PHE A 101 -14.14 -0.73 1.55
N THR A 102 -13.75 -1.98 1.28
CA THR A 102 -13.06 -2.87 2.21
C THR A 102 -11.60 -3.04 1.83
N SER A 103 -11.27 -2.90 0.54
CA SER A 103 -9.90 -2.88 0.04
C SER A 103 -9.72 -1.76 -1.00
N PHE A 104 -8.78 -0.87 -0.75
CA PHE A 104 -8.40 0.20 -1.67
C PHE A 104 -6.89 0.17 -1.90
N ARG A 105 -6.46 -0.33 -3.05
CA ARG A 105 -5.02 -0.43 -3.38
C ARG A 105 -4.77 0.34 -4.66
N LEU A 106 -4.05 1.45 -4.54
CA LEU A 106 -3.65 2.28 -5.66
C LEU A 106 -2.13 2.23 -5.80
N CYS A 107 -1.67 2.04 -7.04
CA CYS A 107 -0.26 2.12 -7.41
C CYS A 107 -0.13 3.01 -8.64
N ILE A 108 0.36 4.24 -8.42
CA ILE A 108 0.78 5.14 -9.49
C ILE A 108 2.17 4.67 -9.93
N LEU A 109 2.33 4.39 -11.22
CA LEU A 109 3.53 3.73 -11.74
C LEU A 109 4.80 4.54 -11.52
N GLU A 110 4.70 5.86 -11.65
CA GLU A 110 5.81 6.77 -11.40
C GLU A 110 5.89 7.12 -9.89
N PRO A 111 6.98 6.77 -9.20
CA PRO A 111 7.15 7.07 -7.77
C PRO A 111 7.03 8.56 -7.46
N ARG A 112 6.47 8.90 -6.29
CA ARG A 112 6.31 10.30 -5.84
C ARG A 112 5.58 11.21 -6.83
N SER A 113 4.74 10.65 -7.70
CA SER A 113 3.86 11.44 -8.57
C SER A 113 2.90 12.30 -7.75
N ALA A 114 2.97 13.61 -7.93
CA ALA A 114 2.02 14.54 -7.36
C ALA A 114 0.65 14.44 -8.05
N ASP A 115 -0.34 15.13 -7.48
CA ASP A 115 -1.61 15.39 -8.15
C ASP A 115 -1.36 15.96 -9.55
N ALA A 116 -1.84 15.26 -10.58
CA ALA A 116 -1.54 15.57 -11.97
C ALA A 116 -2.07 16.93 -12.45
N VAL A 117 -2.97 17.57 -11.68
CA VAL A 117 -3.55 18.86 -12.00
C VAL A 117 -2.98 19.96 -11.12
N THR A 118 -2.88 19.72 -9.81
CA THR A 118 -2.53 20.77 -8.83
C THR A 118 -1.06 20.76 -8.43
N GLY A 119 -0.32 19.68 -8.74
CA GLY A 119 1.06 19.47 -8.29
C GLY A 119 1.19 19.28 -6.77
N GLN A 120 0.08 19.16 -6.04
CA GLN A 120 0.08 18.95 -4.59
C GLN A 120 0.28 17.46 -4.23
N PRO A 121 0.70 17.17 -2.99
CA PRO A 121 0.60 15.81 -2.44
C PRO A 121 -0.83 15.26 -2.51
N LEU A 122 -0.97 13.94 -2.57
CA LEU A 122 -2.26 13.24 -2.62
C LEU A 122 -2.89 13.02 -1.23
N ASP A 123 -2.40 13.72 -0.20
CA ASP A 123 -2.75 13.51 1.20
C ASP A 123 -4.25 13.67 1.45
N VAL A 124 -4.85 14.75 0.93
CA VAL A 124 -6.28 15.05 1.14
C VAL A 124 -7.18 14.06 0.39
N GLY A 125 -6.73 13.54 -0.75
CA GLY A 125 -7.42 12.52 -1.52
C GLY A 125 -7.48 11.19 -0.78
N PHE A 126 -6.34 10.68 -0.30
CA PHE A 126 -6.33 9.48 0.53
C PHE A 126 -7.00 9.71 1.88
N GLY A 127 -6.87 10.91 2.47
CA GLY A 127 -7.61 11.34 3.64
C GLY A 127 -9.12 11.18 3.47
N ALA A 128 -9.67 11.60 2.33
CA ALA A 128 -11.09 11.42 2.02
C ALA A 128 -11.49 9.93 1.90
N ILE A 129 -10.62 9.08 1.33
CA ILE A 129 -10.85 7.63 1.25
C ILE A 129 -10.98 7.04 2.65
N VAL A 130 -9.99 7.24 3.53
CA VAL A 130 -10.01 6.67 4.89
C VAL A 130 -11.08 7.31 5.78
N GLN A 131 -11.41 8.58 5.55
CA GLN A 131 -12.48 9.25 6.27
C GLN A 131 -13.87 8.70 5.88
N SER A 132 -14.11 8.45 4.60
CA SER A 132 -15.43 8.00 4.11
C SER A 132 -15.63 6.50 4.24
N CYS A 133 -14.58 5.70 4.01
CA CYS A 133 -14.65 4.24 3.93
C CYS A 133 -14.40 3.59 5.30
N LYS A 134 -15.34 3.70 6.23
CA LYS A 134 -15.17 3.22 7.62
C LYS A 134 -14.94 1.71 7.75
N GLY A 135 -15.32 0.93 6.74
CA GLY A 135 -15.09 -0.52 6.67
C GLY A 135 -13.78 -0.94 6.02
N LEU A 136 -12.87 0.02 5.72
CA LEU A 136 -11.63 -0.26 5.02
C LEU A 136 -10.68 -1.12 5.87
N ARG A 137 -10.33 -2.30 5.37
CA ARG A 137 -9.44 -3.28 6.01
C ARG A 137 -8.08 -3.36 5.33
N ARG A 138 -7.98 -3.03 4.04
CA ARG A 138 -6.72 -3.09 3.29
C ARG A 138 -6.50 -1.84 2.46
N LEU A 139 -5.37 -1.18 2.70
CA LEU A 139 -4.97 0.04 2.03
C LEU A 139 -3.56 -0.12 1.44
N SER A 140 -3.39 0.29 0.19
CA SER A 140 -2.07 0.53 -0.39
C SER A 140 -2.06 1.92 -1.01
N ILE A 141 -1.08 2.73 -0.63
CA ILE A 141 -0.96 4.14 -1.04
C ILE A 141 0.30 4.36 -1.86
N SER A 142 0.24 5.31 -2.78
CA SER A 142 1.33 5.68 -3.69
C SER A 142 1.17 7.12 -4.18
N GLY A 143 2.24 7.71 -4.70
CA GLY A 143 2.28 9.11 -5.15
C GLY A 143 3.07 9.98 -4.18
N LEU A 144 3.06 11.29 -4.38
CA LEU A 144 3.64 12.25 -3.45
C LEU A 144 2.77 12.32 -2.20
N LEU A 145 3.31 11.92 -1.05
CA LEU A 145 2.58 11.79 0.20
C LEU A 145 3.46 12.27 1.36
N THR A 146 2.90 13.15 2.20
CA THR A 146 3.57 13.74 3.38
C THR A 146 3.17 13.02 4.65
N ASP A 147 3.71 13.41 5.80
CA ASP A 147 3.24 12.91 7.11
C ASP A 147 1.71 13.11 7.33
N SER A 148 1.09 14.07 6.61
CA SER A 148 -0.33 14.37 6.73
C SER A 148 -1.25 13.20 6.35
N VAL A 149 -0.90 12.41 5.31
CA VAL A 149 -1.74 11.26 4.95
C VAL A 149 -1.76 10.22 6.08
N PHE A 150 -0.63 10.04 6.77
CA PHE A 150 -0.51 9.09 7.86
C PHE A 150 -1.25 9.56 9.11
N LEU A 151 -1.28 10.87 9.37
CA LEU A 151 -2.14 11.46 10.37
C LEU A 151 -3.61 11.13 10.07
N TYR A 152 -4.08 11.32 8.83
CA TYR A 152 -5.45 10.97 8.44
C TYR A 152 -5.74 9.47 8.56
N ILE A 153 -4.80 8.61 8.17
CA ILE A 153 -4.91 7.15 8.34
C ILE A 153 -5.08 6.82 9.83
N GLY A 154 -4.21 7.36 10.69
CA GLY A 154 -4.30 7.16 12.14
C GLY A 154 -5.61 7.68 12.73
N MET A 155 -6.11 8.83 12.25
CA MET A 155 -7.36 9.42 12.75
C MET A 155 -8.62 8.64 12.34
N TYR A 156 -8.64 8.05 11.14
CA TYR A 156 -9.90 7.58 10.53
C TYR A 156 -9.95 6.08 10.21
N ALA A 157 -8.81 5.40 10.04
CA ALA A 157 -8.72 4.02 9.57
C ALA A 157 -8.57 2.99 10.70
N GLU A 158 -9.42 3.06 11.72
CA GLU A 158 -9.35 2.18 12.91
C GLU A 158 -9.52 0.68 12.58
N ASN A 159 -10.29 0.37 11.53
CA ASN A 159 -10.53 -1.00 11.04
C ASN A 159 -9.45 -1.53 10.09
N LEU A 160 -8.39 -0.76 9.85
CA LEU A 160 -7.34 -1.15 8.90
C LEU A 160 -6.53 -2.32 9.46
N GLU A 161 -6.45 -3.39 8.69
CA GLU A 161 -5.72 -4.62 9.02
C GLU A 161 -4.41 -4.74 8.23
N MET A 162 -4.35 -4.18 7.03
CA MET A 162 -3.18 -4.23 6.18
C MET A 162 -2.92 -2.89 5.52
N LEU A 163 -1.73 -2.34 5.77
CA LEU A 163 -1.23 -1.13 5.13
C LEU A 163 0.06 -1.44 4.38
N SER A 164 0.12 -1.08 3.09
CA SER A 164 1.35 -1.11 2.30
C SER A 164 1.69 0.32 1.85
N VAL A 165 2.94 0.73 2.08
CA VAL A 165 3.46 2.09 1.86
C VAL A 165 4.73 2.00 1.01
N ALA A 166 4.84 2.84 -0.01
CA ALA A 166 6.04 2.96 -0.82
C ALA A 166 6.32 4.43 -1.16
N PHE A 167 7.57 4.86 -0.98
CA PHE A 167 8.03 6.21 -1.37
C PHE A 167 7.22 7.37 -0.74
N ALA A 168 6.81 7.23 0.53
CA ALA A 168 5.88 8.15 1.18
C ALA A 168 6.31 8.56 2.59
N GLY A 169 5.83 9.73 3.03
CA GLY A 169 6.11 10.31 4.35
C GLY A 169 7.39 11.13 4.37
N ASP A 170 7.53 11.95 5.40
CA ASP A 170 8.64 12.88 5.60
C ASP A 170 9.48 12.50 6.81
N THR A 171 8.83 12.04 7.89
CA THR A 171 9.48 11.74 9.17
C THR A 171 8.89 10.50 9.84
N ASP A 172 9.48 10.12 10.98
CA ASP A 172 9.01 9.02 11.83
C ASP A 172 7.58 9.21 12.34
N ASN A 173 7.07 10.44 12.40
CA ASN A 173 5.68 10.72 12.80
C ASN A 173 4.67 9.97 11.93
N SER A 174 4.99 9.75 10.66
CA SER A 174 4.17 8.97 9.74
C SER A 174 3.79 7.60 10.32
N MET A 175 4.79 6.79 10.69
CA MET A 175 4.55 5.45 11.24
C MET A 175 3.94 5.52 12.64
N ILE A 176 4.32 6.52 13.45
CA ILE A 176 3.76 6.74 14.79
C ILE A 176 2.24 6.99 14.71
N TYR A 177 1.75 7.80 13.78
CA TYR A 177 0.31 8.03 13.61
C TYR A 177 -0.44 6.75 13.26
N VAL A 178 0.10 5.95 12.34
CA VAL A 178 -0.49 4.66 11.95
C VAL A 178 -0.53 3.71 13.14
N LEU A 179 0.60 3.54 13.83
CA LEU A 179 0.69 2.66 14.99
C LEU A 179 -0.27 3.12 16.08
N ASN A 180 -0.38 4.43 16.36
CA ASN A 180 -1.29 4.94 17.37
C ASN A 180 -2.77 4.76 17.01
N GLY A 181 -3.15 4.98 15.75
CA GLY A 181 -4.55 5.02 15.33
C GLY A 181 -5.14 3.69 14.85
N CYS A 182 -4.37 2.90 14.10
CA CYS A 182 -4.85 1.66 13.48
C CYS A 182 -4.79 0.49 14.48
N LYS A 183 -5.79 0.38 15.35
CA LYS A 183 -5.83 -0.64 16.42
C LYS A 183 -5.93 -2.08 15.90
N ASN A 184 -6.55 -2.28 14.73
CA ASN A 184 -6.74 -3.60 14.13
C ASN A 184 -5.60 -4.05 13.20
N LEU A 185 -4.52 -3.28 13.09
CA LEU A 185 -3.45 -3.54 12.13
C LEU A 185 -2.81 -4.91 12.39
N LYS A 186 -2.71 -5.72 11.34
CA LYS A 186 -2.09 -7.05 11.33
C LYS A 186 -0.86 -7.10 10.46
N LYS A 187 -0.80 -6.33 9.38
CA LYS A 187 0.36 -6.28 8.49
C LYS A 187 0.68 -4.84 8.14
N LEU A 188 1.94 -4.48 8.34
CA LEU A 188 2.49 -3.19 7.93
C LEU A 188 3.69 -3.46 7.03
N GLU A 189 3.63 -3.00 5.79
CA GLU A 189 4.68 -3.16 4.80
C GLU A 189 5.11 -1.77 4.34
N ILE A 190 6.38 -1.43 4.55
CA ILE A 190 6.93 -0.11 4.25
C ILE A 190 8.18 -0.28 3.40
N ARG A 191 8.29 0.48 2.32
CA ARG A 191 9.51 0.53 1.52
C ARG A 191 9.85 1.95 1.07
N ASP A 192 11.14 2.22 0.92
CA ASP A 192 11.66 3.45 0.32
C ASP A 192 11.13 4.73 1.00
N SER A 193 10.88 4.66 2.32
CA SER A 193 10.29 5.71 3.15
C SER A 193 11.27 6.15 4.23
N PRO A 194 11.29 7.45 4.61
CA PRO A 194 12.28 8.01 5.53
C PRO A 194 12.03 7.65 7.00
N PHE A 195 11.50 6.46 7.29
CA PHE A 195 11.17 6.01 8.64
C PHE A 195 12.37 5.28 9.25
N GLY A 196 12.75 5.68 10.46
CA GLY A 196 13.90 5.18 11.20
C GLY A 196 13.54 4.69 12.59
N ASP A 197 14.53 4.71 13.47
CA ASP A 197 14.46 3.98 14.74
C ASP A 197 13.39 4.52 15.69
N ALA A 198 13.10 5.84 15.68
CA ALA A 198 12.06 6.37 16.55
C ALA A 198 10.67 5.89 16.10
N ALA A 199 10.43 5.78 14.79
CA ALA A 199 9.23 5.15 14.24
C ALA A 199 9.12 3.67 14.63
N LEU A 200 10.22 2.92 14.51
CA LEU A 200 10.26 1.50 14.88
C LEU A 200 9.98 1.29 16.37
N LEU A 201 10.66 2.03 17.25
CA LEU A 201 10.55 1.84 18.69
C LEU A 201 9.24 2.39 19.27
N ALA A 202 8.58 3.32 18.59
CA ALA A 202 7.26 3.81 19.01
C ALA A 202 6.15 2.74 18.95
N GLY A 203 6.36 1.62 18.25
CA GLY A 203 5.39 0.54 18.10
C GLY A 203 5.51 -0.62 19.09
N MET A 204 6.38 -0.53 20.10
CA MET A 204 6.69 -1.65 21.00
C MET A 204 5.46 -2.25 21.68
N ASP A 205 4.49 -1.43 22.10
CA ASP A 205 3.23 -1.88 22.71
C ASP A 205 2.26 -2.56 21.72
N ARG A 206 2.58 -2.53 20.42
CA ARG A 206 1.69 -2.98 19.34
C ARG A 206 2.19 -4.22 18.61
N TYR A 207 3.49 -4.49 18.61
CA TYR A 207 4.04 -5.55 17.75
C TYR A 207 3.57 -6.96 18.10
N GLU A 208 3.20 -7.24 19.35
CA GLU A 208 2.58 -8.53 19.70
C GLU A 208 1.15 -8.69 19.14
N ALA A 209 0.45 -7.59 18.84
CA ALA A 209 -0.88 -7.60 18.23
C ALA A 209 -0.83 -7.65 16.69
N ILE A 210 0.30 -7.21 16.12
CA ILE A 210 0.60 -7.21 14.69
C ILE A 210 1.14 -8.61 14.30
N ARG A 211 0.73 -9.13 13.14
CA ARG A 211 1.24 -10.40 12.64
C ARG A 211 2.66 -10.25 12.11
N SER A 212 2.90 -9.19 11.35
CA SER A 212 4.22 -8.89 10.81
C SER A 212 4.39 -7.44 10.41
N LEU A 213 5.60 -6.92 10.58
CA LEU A 213 6.10 -5.66 10.06
C LEU A 213 7.23 -5.98 9.06
N TRP A 214 7.14 -5.41 7.87
CA TRP A 214 8.20 -5.41 6.87
C TRP A 214 8.64 -3.97 6.62
N MET A 215 9.96 -3.73 6.67
CA MET A 215 10.57 -2.46 6.30
C MET A 215 11.75 -2.72 5.38
N SER A 216 11.87 -2.01 4.26
CA SER A 216 13.01 -2.14 3.35
C SER A 216 13.41 -0.80 2.77
N SER A 217 14.71 -0.55 2.64
CA SER A 217 15.23 0.73 2.14
C SER A 217 14.67 1.92 2.95
N CYS A 218 14.61 1.73 4.27
CA CYS A 218 14.19 2.73 5.25
C CYS A 218 15.41 3.30 6.00
N ASN A 219 15.18 4.22 6.95
CA ASN A 219 16.24 4.81 7.79
C ASN A 219 16.47 4.04 9.10
N ILE A 220 16.18 2.74 9.09
CA ILE A 220 16.33 1.86 10.26
C ILE A 220 17.80 1.46 10.40
N THR A 221 18.32 1.56 11.61
CA THR A 221 19.69 1.16 11.93
C THR A 221 19.74 -0.21 12.60
N LEU A 222 20.90 -0.85 12.56
CA LEU A 222 21.15 -2.08 13.31
C LEU A 222 20.98 -1.85 14.82
N GLY A 223 21.38 -0.69 15.35
CA GLY A 223 21.18 -0.31 16.75
C GLY A 223 19.69 -0.23 17.13
N GLY A 224 18.86 0.31 16.24
CA GLY A 224 17.40 0.30 16.39
C GLY A 224 16.82 -1.11 16.45
N CYS A 225 17.27 -2.00 15.56
CA CYS A 225 16.88 -3.42 15.57
C CYS A 225 17.30 -4.14 16.86
N LYS A 226 18.55 -3.97 17.32
CA LYS A 226 19.05 -4.54 18.59
C LYS A 226 18.26 -4.01 19.80
N SER A 227 17.92 -2.72 19.80
CA SER A 227 17.12 -2.10 20.87
C SER A 227 15.71 -2.69 20.96
N LEU A 228 15.09 -2.95 19.80
CA LEU A 228 13.80 -3.64 19.73
C LEU A 228 13.91 -5.09 20.23
N ALA A 229 14.96 -5.83 19.83
CA ALA A 229 15.20 -7.21 20.25
C ALA A 229 15.32 -7.34 21.77
N ALA A 230 16.14 -6.47 22.37
CA ALA A 230 16.36 -6.43 23.81
C ALA A 230 15.07 -6.13 24.59
N SER A 231 14.14 -5.39 23.99
CA SER A 231 12.88 -4.98 24.64
C SER A 231 11.73 -5.98 24.43
N MET A 232 11.78 -6.79 23.36
CA MET A 232 10.64 -7.59 22.89
C MET A 232 11.03 -9.05 22.58
N PRO A 233 11.29 -9.89 23.60
CA PRO A 233 11.83 -11.25 23.42
C PRO A 233 10.88 -12.25 22.74
N ASN A 234 9.59 -11.91 22.58
CA ASN A 234 8.59 -12.75 21.90
C ASN A 234 8.49 -12.48 20.39
N LEU A 235 9.35 -11.60 19.87
CA LEU A 235 9.42 -11.26 18.45
C LEU A 235 10.68 -11.87 17.86
N ASN A 236 10.58 -12.39 16.63
CA ASN A 236 11.75 -12.60 15.79
C ASN A 236 11.99 -11.31 15.00
N ILE A 237 13.23 -10.84 15.04
CA ILE A 237 13.68 -9.64 14.34
C ILE A 237 14.74 -10.09 13.32
N GLU A 238 14.30 -10.28 12.08
CA GLU A 238 15.16 -10.73 10.99
C GLU A 238 15.68 -9.52 10.21
N VAL A 239 16.99 -9.28 10.33
CA VAL A 239 17.73 -8.31 9.53
C VAL A 239 18.27 -9.02 8.30
N MET A 240 17.99 -8.51 7.11
CA MET A 240 18.48 -9.08 5.85
C MET A 240 19.30 -8.03 5.11
N ASN A 241 20.59 -8.27 5.00
CA ASN A 241 21.52 -7.38 4.28
C ASN A 241 22.04 -8.11 3.04
N GLU A 242 21.96 -7.46 1.87
CA GLU A 242 22.42 -8.03 0.60
C GLU A 242 23.95 -8.05 0.50
N ALA A 243 24.63 -7.15 1.21
CA ALA A 243 26.06 -7.23 1.41
C ALA A 243 26.36 -8.30 2.45
N ALA A 244 27.08 -9.36 2.03
CA ALA A 244 27.60 -10.43 2.88
C ALA A 244 28.70 -9.97 3.87
N ALA A 245 28.56 -8.78 4.45
CA ALA A 245 29.30 -8.41 5.63
C ALA A 245 28.64 -9.15 6.80
N SER A 246 29.31 -10.18 7.30
CA SER A 246 29.04 -10.72 8.63
C SER A 246 28.90 -9.53 9.59
N ILE A 247 27.69 -9.28 10.08
CA ILE A 247 27.48 -8.30 11.14
C ILE A 247 28.23 -8.86 12.35
N ASP A 248 29.40 -8.30 12.65
CA ASP A 248 30.06 -8.60 13.90
C ASP A 248 29.25 -7.89 14.99
N GLU A 249 28.42 -8.64 15.72
CA GLU A 249 27.48 -8.08 16.70
C GLU A 249 28.18 -7.28 17.81
N ALA A 250 29.49 -7.49 17.99
CA ALA A 250 30.37 -6.82 18.93
C ALA A 250 30.94 -5.47 18.45
N ASP A 251 30.74 -5.08 17.19
CA ASP A 251 31.21 -3.80 16.68
C ASP A 251 30.22 -2.67 17.01
N GLU A 252 30.56 -1.82 17.99
CA GLU A 252 29.74 -0.68 18.39
C GLU A 252 29.60 0.37 17.27
N ASP A 253 30.55 0.47 16.34
CA ASP A 253 30.47 1.37 15.18
C ASP A 253 29.40 0.90 14.16
N ALA A 254 29.07 -0.40 14.16
CA ALA A 254 28.04 -0.97 13.28
C ALA A 254 26.61 -0.59 13.69
N ASN A 255 26.39 -0.07 14.91
CA ASN A 255 25.05 0.28 15.38
C ASN A 255 24.40 1.39 14.53
N ASN A 256 25.19 2.28 13.92
CA ASN A 256 24.69 3.35 13.05
C ASN A 256 24.47 2.89 11.60
N THR A 257 24.83 1.66 11.25
CA THR A 257 24.65 1.13 9.89
C THR A 257 23.18 0.90 9.60
N LYS A 258 22.71 1.40 8.45
CA LYS A 258 21.34 1.15 7.98
C LYS A 258 21.19 -0.30 7.54
N VAL A 259 20.05 -0.90 7.87
CA VAL A 259 19.69 -2.25 7.41
C VAL A 259 18.99 -2.18 6.06
N ASP A 260 19.25 -3.13 5.17
CA ASP A 260 18.59 -3.15 3.86
C ASP A 260 17.11 -3.53 4.00
N LYS A 261 16.86 -4.59 4.76
CA LYS A 261 15.53 -5.13 5.03
C LYS A 261 15.41 -5.58 6.48
N LEU A 262 14.25 -5.33 7.04
CA LEU A 262 13.85 -5.75 8.38
C LEU A 262 12.50 -6.45 8.29
N TYR A 263 12.43 -7.64 8.87
CA TYR A 263 11.19 -8.38 9.06
C TYR A 263 10.99 -8.72 10.53
N VAL A 264 9.94 -8.13 11.13
CA VAL A 264 9.58 -8.36 12.53
C VAL A 264 8.27 -9.12 12.59
N TYR A 265 8.23 -10.22 13.34
CA TYR A 265 7.01 -10.99 13.53
C TYR A 265 7.00 -11.66 14.90
N ARG A 266 5.82 -11.73 15.51
CA ARG A 266 5.62 -12.45 16.76
C ARG A 266 5.72 -13.96 16.52
N THR A 267 6.30 -14.68 17.48
CA THR A 267 6.43 -16.13 17.43
C THR A 267 6.29 -16.75 18.81
N ILE A 268 5.79 -17.98 18.87
CA ILE A 268 5.84 -18.83 20.08
C ILE A 268 6.91 -19.94 19.96
N ALA A 269 7.51 -20.06 18.78
CA ALA A 269 8.54 -21.08 18.48
C ALA A 269 9.97 -20.56 18.68
N GLY A 270 10.13 -19.24 18.89
CA GLY A 270 11.44 -18.59 18.90
C GLY A 270 12.06 -18.47 17.51
N PRO A 271 13.38 -18.23 17.43
CA PRO A 271 14.14 -18.13 16.19
C PRO A 271 14.03 -19.37 15.31
N ARG A 272 13.96 -19.19 13.99
CA ARG A 272 13.93 -20.30 13.02
C ARG A 272 15.33 -20.87 12.76
N GLY A 273 15.43 -22.18 12.56
CA GLY A 273 16.70 -22.88 12.35
C GLY A 273 17.19 -22.95 10.89
N ASP A 274 16.45 -22.37 9.95
CA ASP A 274 16.70 -22.43 8.50
C ASP A 274 17.09 -21.06 7.90
N ALA A 275 17.61 -20.15 8.73
CA ALA A 275 18.08 -18.84 8.28
C ALA A 275 19.25 -18.98 7.30
N PRO A 276 19.15 -18.46 6.05
CA PRO A 276 20.29 -18.38 5.15
C PRO A 276 21.29 -17.34 5.68
N GLY A 277 22.55 -17.43 5.25
CA GLY A 277 23.64 -16.60 5.80
C GLY A 277 23.53 -15.09 5.60
N PHE A 278 22.60 -14.60 4.78
CA PHE A 278 22.32 -13.17 4.61
C PHE A 278 21.24 -12.66 5.59
N ILE A 279 20.74 -13.51 6.48
CA ILE A 279 19.74 -13.18 7.49
C ILE A 279 20.36 -13.34 8.87
N SER A 280 20.35 -12.25 9.64
CA SER A 280 20.66 -12.24 11.07
C SER A 280 19.35 -12.18 11.86
N ILE A 281 19.15 -13.13 12.78
CA ILE A 281 18.03 -13.09 13.73
C ILE A 281 18.56 -12.54 15.05
N LEU A 282 18.04 -11.39 15.47
CA LEU A 282 18.38 -10.72 16.73
C LEU A 282 17.48 -11.16 17.88
#